data_AF-A0A227J4W4-F1
#
_entry.id   AF-A0A227J4W4-F1
#
_cell.length_a   1.000
_cell.length_b   1.000
_cell.length_c   1.000
_cell.angle_alpha   90.00
_cell.angle_beta   90.00
_cell.angle_gamma   90.00
#
_symmetry.space_group_name_H-M   'P 1'
#
loop_
_entity.id
_entity.type
_entity.pdbx_description
1 polymer ?
#
loop_
_entity_poly.entity_id
_entity_poly.type
_entity_poly.pdbx_seq_one_letter_code
_entity_poly.pdbx_strand_id
1 'polypeptide(L)'
;MDAKTMTMNSLTTQDKAKSMMGSISRDNIVLFGLLAGLSTMMILFILMPLWAMLAKSVQNSDGEFVGLANFATYFSSSSLWVSVGNTFSLGLVV
;
A
#
# COMPACT_ATOMS: atom_id res chain seq x y z
N MET A 1 40.63 -55.04 7.64
CA MET A 1 40.68 -53.68 8.23
C MET A 1 41.14 -52.77 7.11
N ASP A 2 40.18 -52.27 6.35
CA ASP A 2 40.39 -51.60 5.07
C ASP A 2 40.48 -50.08 5.26
N ALA A 3 41.55 -49.49 4.74
CA ALA A 3 41.75 -48.04 4.64
C ALA A 3 40.83 -47.39 3.59
N LYS A 4 39.61 -47.87 3.44
CA LYS A 4 38.64 -47.45 2.41
C LYS A 4 37.44 -46.69 2.99
N THR A 5 37.60 -46.11 4.19
CA THR A 5 36.53 -45.44 4.94
C THR A 5 36.80 -43.95 5.22
N MET A 6 37.90 -43.36 4.73
CA MET A 6 38.20 -41.94 4.95
C MET A 6 38.23 -41.14 3.65
N THR A 7 37.10 -41.00 2.96
CA THR A 7 36.86 -39.89 1.99
C THR A 7 35.36 -39.66 1.83
N MET A 8 34.67 -39.48 2.96
CA MET A 8 33.33 -38.87 2.99
C MET A 8 33.47 -37.34 2.95
N ASN A 9 32.56 -36.69 2.23
CA ASN A 9 31.95 -35.40 2.60
C ASN A 9 32.58 -34.05 2.17
N SER A 10 33.03 -33.87 0.92
CA SER A 10 33.38 -32.51 0.42
C SER A 10 32.48 -31.93 -0.67
N LEU A 11 31.39 -32.59 -1.09
CA LEU A 11 30.62 -32.19 -2.28
C LEU A 11 29.23 -31.61 -2.03
N THR A 12 28.80 -31.37 -0.79
CA THR A 12 27.39 -30.98 -0.51
C THR A 12 27.20 -29.59 0.09
N THR A 13 28.28 -28.90 0.49
CA THR A 13 28.17 -27.62 1.22
C THR A 13 28.40 -26.39 0.33
N GLN A 14 29.07 -26.54 -0.81
CA GLN A 14 29.39 -25.41 -1.69
C GLN A 14 28.23 -25.03 -2.63
N ASP A 15 27.44 -26.00 -3.10
CA ASP A 15 26.30 -25.76 -4.01
C ASP A 15 25.11 -25.05 -3.35
N LYS A 16 24.87 -25.31 -2.06
CA LYS A 16 23.81 -24.62 -1.30
C LYS A 16 24.11 -23.14 -1.06
N ALA A 17 25.39 -22.78 -0.89
CA ALA A 17 25.80 -21.38 -0.71
C ALA A 17 25.67 -20.58 -2.02
N LYS A 18 25.94 -21.20 -3.17
CA LYS A 18 25.73 -20.61 -4.50
C LYS A 18 24.25 -20.54 -4.88
N SER A 19 23.43 -21.48 -4.42
CA SER A 19 21.96 -21.46 -4.57
C SER A 19 21.27 -20.38 -3.75
N MET A 20 21.90 -19.83 -2.71
CA MET A 20 21.42 -18.65 -1.99
C MET A 20 21.74 -17.33 -2.72
N MET A 21 22.70 -17.35 -3.65
CA MET A 21 22.98 -16.23 -4.54
C MET A 21 22.08 -16.37 -5.77
N GLY A 22 20.77 -16.18 -5.55
CA GLY A 22 19.73 -16.45 -6.54
C GLY A 22 20.04 -15.80 -7.88
N SER A 23 20.17 -16.62 -8.92
CA SER A 23 20.16 -16.14 -10.30
C SER A 23 18.82 -15.46 -10.52
N ILE A 24 18.81 -14.13 -10.53
CA ILE A 24 17.62 -13.35 -10.85
C ILE A 24 17.19 -13.78 -12.25
N SER A 25 16.09 -14.54 -12.34
CA SER A 25 15.55 -14.94 -13.62
C SER A 25 14.92 -13.71 -14.26
N ARG A 26 15.07 -13.58 -15.58
CA ARG A 26 14.46 -12.47 -16.33
C ARG A 26 12.94 -12.43 -16.10
N ASP A 27 12.33 -13.60 -15.95
CA ASP A 27 10.91 -13.75 -15.66
C ASP A 27 10.51 -13.14 -14.30
N ASN A 28 11.33 -13.29 -13.26
CA ASN A 28 11.08 -12.65 -11.96
C ASN A 28 11.18 -11.13 -12.05
N ILE A 29 12.10 -10.59 -12.85
CA ILE A 29 12.20 -9.14 -13.05
C ILE A 29 10.96 -8.62 -13.78
N VAL A 30 10.51 -9.33 -14.83
CA VAL A 30 9.31 -8.95 -15.58
C VAL A 30 8.07 -9.00 -14.70
N LEU A 31 7.89 -10.08 -13.93
CA LEU A 31 6.78 -10.23 -12.99
C LEU A 31 6.81 -9.13 -11.92
N PHE A 32 7.98 -8.86 -11.33
CA PHE A 32 8.12 -7.80 -10.34
C PHE A 32 7.82 -6.42 -10.95
N GLY A 33 8.33 -6.13 -12.14
CA GLY A 33 8.07 -4.86 -12.83
C GLY A 33 6.59 -4.66 -13.13
N LEU A 34 5.89 -5.72 -13.58
CA LEU A 34 4.45 -5.67 -13.83
C LEU A 34 3.67 -5.48 -12.52
N LEU A 35 4.00 -6.24 -11.47
CA LEU A 35 3.32 -6.14 -10.18
C LEU A 35 3.57 -4.79 -9.51
N ALA A 36 4.80 -4.29 -9.54
CA ALA A 36 5.16 -2.97 -9.03
C ALA A 36 4.44 -1.87 -9.82
N GLY A 37 4.45 -1.95 -11.14
CA GLY A 37 3.76 -1.00 -12.01
C GLY A 37 2.25 -0.96 -11.74
N LEU A 38 1.61 -2.14 -11.65
CA LEU A 38 0.19 -2.26 -11.33
C LEU A 38 -0.11 -1.70 -9.93
N SER A 39 0.69 -2.06 -8.93
CA SER A 39 0.53 -1.58 -7.55
C SER A 39 0.66 -0.06 -7.46
N THR A 40 1.69 0.52 -8.11
CA THR A 40 1.87 1.96 -8.19
C THR A 40 0.69 2.61 -8.90
N MET A 41 0.20 2.04 -9.99
CA MET A 41 -0.97 2.56 -10.71
C MET A 41 -2.21 2.57 -9.82
N MET A 42 -2.47 1.50 -9.06
CA MET A 42 -3.60 1.44 -8.13
C MET A 42 -3.47 2.49 -7.01
N ILE A 43 -2.27 2.63 -6.44
CA ILE A 43 -2.00 3.64 -5.41
C ILE A 43 -2.26 5.04 -5.97
N LEU A 44 -1.71 5.37 -7.15
CA LEU A 44 -1.90 6.67 -7.77
C LEU A 44 -3.37 6.93 -8.12
N PHE A 45 -4.09 5.91 -8.59
CA PHE A 45 -5.50 6.01 -8.93
C PHE A 45 -6.38 6.36 -7.72
N ILE A 46 -6.00 5.90 -6.52
CA ILE A 46 -6.72 6.24 -5.27
C ILE A 46 -6.21 7.58 -4.71
N LEU A 47 -4.90 7.76 -4.62
CA LEU A 47 -4.31 8.92 -3.95
C LEU A 47 -4.52 10.22 -4.72
N MET A 48 -4.45 10.23 -6.05
CA MET A 48 -4.67 11.45 -6.85
C MET A 48 -6.05 12.08 -6.63
N PRO A 49 -7.18 11.37 -6.79
CA PRO A 49 -8.50 11.96 -6.55
C PRO A 49 -8.72 12.33 -5.07
N LEU A 50 -8.18 11.56 -4.12
CA LEU A 50 -8.22 11.93 -2.71
C LEU A 50 -7.46 13.23 -2.44
N TRP A 51 -6.27 13.39 -3.00
CA TRP A 51 -5.50 14.62 -2.89
C TRP A 51 -6.27 15.81 -3.49
N ALA A 52 -6.87 15.63 -4.67
CA ALA A 52 -7.67 16.67 -5.32
C ALA A 52 -8.88 17.07 -4.47
N MET A 53 -9.58 16.10 -3.86
CA MET A 53 -10.69 16.35 -2.94
C MET A 53 -10.25 17.12 -1.70
N LEU A 54 -9.12 16.72 -1.09
CA LEU A 54 -8.55 17.42 0.08
C LEU A 54 -8.12 18.85 -0.27
N ALA A 55 -7.44 19.06 -1.39
CA ALA A 55 -7.07 20.39 -1.87
C ALA A 55 -8.32 21.25 -2.11
N LYS A 56 -9.36 20.70 -2.76
CA LYS A 56 -10.62 21.41 -2.99
C LYS A 56 -11.34 21.76 -1.68
N SER A 57 -11.26 20.91 -0.66
CA SER A 57 -11.91 21.16 0.64
C SER A 57 -11.45 22.46 1.32
N VAL A 58 -10.23 22.92 1.01
CA VAL A 58 -9.65 24.17 1.53
C VAL A 58 -9.68 25.32 0.52
N GLN A 59 -10.32 25.13 -0.63
CA GLN A 59 -10.47 26.13 -1.69
C GLN A 59 -11.93 26.55 -1.86
N ASN A 60 -12.16 27.73 -2.42
CA ASN A 60 -13.49 28.16 -2.88
C ASN A 60 -13.76 27.70 -4.32
N SER A 61 -14.93 28.05 -4.85
CA SER A 61 -15.35 27.73 -6.22
C SER A 61 -14.44 28.31 -7.29
N ASP A 62 -13.81 29.45 -7.00
CA ASP A 62 -12.89 30.16 -7.90
C ASP A 62 -11.45 29.62 -7.81
N GLY A 63 -11.19 28.66 -6.91
CA GLY A 63 -9.89 28.02 -6.71
C GLY A 63 -8.97 28.73 -5.72
N GLU A 64 -9.44 29.79 -5.06
CA GLU A 64 -8.67 30.51 -4.05
C GLU A 64 -8.63 29.71 -2.74
N PHE A 65 -7.50 29.76 -2.04
CA PHE A 65 -7.35 29.11 -0.74
C PHE A 65 -8.13 29.86 0.34
N VAL A 66 -9.13 29.20 0.94
CA VAL A 66 -9.99 29.72 2.02
C VAL A 66 -9.75 29.04 3.37
N GLY A 67 -8.72 28.19 3.47
CA GLY A 67 -8.38 27.48 4.70
C GLY A 67 -9.50 26.58 5.18
N LEU A 68 -9.94 26.76 6.43
CA LEU A 68 -10.93 25.89 7.07
C LEU A 68 -12.38 26.42 7.01
N ALA A 69 -12.65 27.47 6.24
CA ALA A 69 -13.99 28.08 6.18
C ALA A 69 -15.10 27.08 5.75
N ASN A 70 -14.81 26.23 4.77
CA ASN A 70 -15.72 25.17 4.33
C ASN A 70 -16.01 24.16 5.45
N PHE A 71 -14.99 23.78 6.22
CA PHE A 71 -15.15 22.87 7.36
C PHE A 71 -16.00 23.49 8.47
N ALA A 72 -15.74 24.75 8.83
CA ALA A 72 -16.54 25.46 9.83
C ALA A 72 -18.02 25.53 9.43
N THR A 73 -18.29 25.79 8.15
CA THR A 73 -19.65 25.80 7.57
C THR A 73 -20.28 24.41 7.60
N TYR A 74 -19.52 23.37 7.29
CA TYR A 74 -20.01 21.99 7.32
C TYR A 74 -20.35 21.54 8.75
N PHE A 75 -19.49 21.83 9.72
CA PHE A 75 -19.67 21.45 11.13
C PHE A 75 -20.76 22.26 11.87
N SER A 76 -21.14 23.43 11.38
CA SER A 76 -22.26 24.20 11.92
C SER A 76 -23.63 23.66 11.49
N SER A 77 -23.68 22.71 10.53
CA SER A 77 -24.91 22.08 10.09
C SER A 77 -25.45 21.09 11.13
N SER A 78 -26.72 21.27 11.53
CA SER A 78 -27.41 20.33 12.43
C SER A 78 -27.59 18.93 11.81
N SER A 79 -27.75 18.85 10.49
CA SER A 79 -27.96 17.58 9.78
C SER A 79 -26.76 16.65 9.85
N LEU A 80 -25.54 17.21 9.92
CA LEU A 80 -24.30 16.45 10.05
C LEU A 80 -24.32 15.62 11.33
N TRP A 81 -24.61 16.25 12.46
CA TRP A 81 -24.60 15.59 13.77
C TRP A 81 -25.69 14.52 13.87
N VAL A 82 -26.87 14.77 13.29
CA VAL A 82 -27.94 13.76 13.18
C VAL A 82 -27.47 12.55 12.36
N SER A 83 -26.85 12.78 11.20
CA SER A 83 -26.38 11.69 10.33
C SER A 83 -25.24 10.88 10.97
N VAL A 84 -24.30 11.55 11.63
CA VAL A 84 -23.20 10.91 12.37
C VAL A 84 -23.75 10.05 13.50
N GLY A 85 -24.69 10.61 14.29
CA GLY A 85 -25.37 9.87 15.35
C GLY A 85 -26.08 8.63 14.84
N ASN A 86 -26.90 8.78 13.79
CA ASN A 86 -27.62 7.66 13.18
C ASN A 86 -26.67 6.55 12.69
N THR A 87 -25.58 6.92 12.02
CA THR A 87 -24.60 5.95 11.49
C THR A 87 -23.91 5.19 12.61
N PHE A 88 -23.51 5.88 13.68
CA PHE A 88 -22.86 5.28 14.82
C PHE A 88 -23.81 4.36 15.61
N SER A 89 -25.06 4.81 15.83
CA SER A 89 -26.08 3.99 16.46
C SER A 89 -26.34 2.72 15.67
N LEU A 90 -26.47 2.81 14.35
CA LEU A 90 -26.70 1.64 13.51
C LEU A 90 -25.53 0.67 13.55
N GLY A 91 -24.28 1.17 13.42
CA GLY A 91 -23.09 0.32 13.41
C GLY A 91 -22.75 -0.34 14.75
N LEU A 92 -23.33 0.12 15.87
CA LEU A 92 -23.13 -0.48 17.19
C LEU A 92 -24.29 -1.37 17.65
N VAL A 93 -25.53 -1.02 17.27
CA VAL A 93 -26.74 -1.71 17.75
C VAL A 93 -27.13 -2.86 16.82
N VAL A 94 -26.90 -2.72 15.52
CA VAL A 94 -27.21 -3.72 14.49
C VAL A 94 -25.98 -4.58 14.21
#